data_AF-A0A3M5VEK0-F1
#
_entry.id   AF-A0A3M5VEK0-F1
#
_cell.length_a   1.000
_cell.length_b   1.000
_cell.length_c   1.000
_cell.angle_alpha   90.00
_cell.angle_beta   90.00
_cell.angle_gamma   90.00
#
_symmetry.space_group_name_H-M   'P 1'
#
loop_
_entity.id
_entity.type
_entity.pdbx_description
1 polymer ?
#
loop_
_entity_poly.entity_id
_entity_poly.type
_entity_poly.pdbx_seq_one_letter_code
_entity_poly.pdbx_strand_id
1 'polypeptide(L)'
;MDFAYSPKVQELRERVTAFMDAYVYPAEPVFERQVSEGDRWQPTAIMEELKAKAKAEGLWNLFLPESELGAGLSNLEYAPLAEIMGRSLLGPEPFNCSAPDTGNMEVLVRYANEEQKQRWLEPLLRGEIRSAFAMTEPDVASSDATNMAARAERQGDEWVINGKKWWTSGACDPRCKILIFMGLSNPDAPRHQQHSMILVPVDTPGVAGIRLRRCAPRPCRSAVRQCARAL
;
A
#
# COMPACT_ATOMS: atom_id res chain seq x y z
N MET A 1 11.60 -34.87 7.58
CA MET A 1 11.01 -33.55 7.31
C MET A 1 12.06 -32.75 6.57
N ASP A 2 11.75 -32.26 5.38
CA ASP A 2 12.68 -31.45 4.59
C ASP A 2 12.30 -29.97 4.78
N PHE A 3 13.28 -29.17 5.21
CA PHE A 3 13.14 -27.73 5.45
C PHE A 3 13.90 -26.90 4.41
N ALA A 4 14.53 -27.54 3.42
CA ALA A 4 15.24 -26.85 2.37
C ALA A 4 14.25 -26.10 1.47
N TYR A 5 14.68 -24.95 0.96
CA TYR A 5 13.93 -24.24 -0.08
C TYR A 5 14.03 -24.97 -1.42
N SER A 6 12.97 -24.88 -2.22
CA SER A 6 12.97 -25.41 -3.59
C SER A 6 14.04 -24.70 -4.46
N PRO A 7 14.54 -25.32 -5.53
CA PRO A 7 15.49 -24.67 -6.45
C PRO A 7 15.01 -23.30 -6.97
N LYS A 8 13.72 -23.20 -7.29
CA LYS A 8 13.05 -21.94 -7.69
C LYS A 8 13.22 -20.85 -6.63
N VAL A 9 12.98 -21.17 -5.36
CA VAL A 9 13.11 -20.21 -4.26
C VAL A 9 14.57 -19.86 -4.01
N GLN A 10 15.49 -20.82 -4.13
CA GLN A 10 16.92 -20.52 -3.99
C GLN A 10 17.41 -19.55 -5.06
N GLU A 11 17.05 -19.77 -6.32
CA GLU A 11 17.40 -18.86 -7.42
C GLU A 11 16.85 -17.44 -7.17
N LEU A 12 15.59 -17.32 -6.75
CA LEU A 12 15.00 -16.02 -6.43
C LEU A 12 15.67 -15.34 -5.25
N ARG A 13 16.04 -16.09 -4.20
CA ARG A 13 16.77 -15.55 -3.05
C ARG A 13 18.13 -15.01 -3.48
N GLU A 14 18.86 -15.74 -4.32
CA GLU A 14 20.15 -15.30 -4.86
C GLU A 14 20.00 -14.05 -5.70
N ARG A 15 19.01 -14.00 -6.60
CA ARG A 15 18.74 -12.82 -7.45
C ARG A 15 18.32 -11.60 -6.65
N VAL A 16 17.40 -11.75 -5.70
CA VAL A 16 16.97 -10.64 -4.82
C VAL A 16 18.14 -10.18 -3.95
N THR A 17 18.95 -11.09 -3.40
CA THR A 17 20.14 -10.72 -2.62
C THR A 17 21.15 -9.95 -3.49
N ALA A 18 21.45 -10.44 -4.68
CA ALA A 18 22.35 -9.78 -5.62
C ALA A 18 21.83 -8.39 -6.02
N PHE A 19 20.53 -8.23 -6.25
CA PHE A 19 19.92 -6.93 -6.54
C PHE A 19 20.06 -5.97 -5.35
N MET A 20 19.83 -6.46 -4.12
CA MET A 20 19.99 -5.65 -2.91
C MET A 20 21.44 -5.17 -2.76
N ASP A 21 22.41 -6.07 -2.92
CA ASP A 21 23.85 -5.78 -2.82
C ASP A 21 24.33 -4.81 -3.91
N ALA A 22 23.89 -5.01 -5.15
CA ALA A 22 24.35 -4.24 -6.30
C ALA A 22 23.69 -2.86 -6.41
N TYR A 23 22.43 -2.72 -6.00
CA TYR A 23 21.64 -1.52 -6.28
C TYR A 23 21.00 -0.89 -5.06
N VAL A 24 20.39 -1.67 -4.16
CA VAL A 24 19.60 -1.10 -3.05
C VAL A 24 20.49 -0.52 -1.97
N TYR A 25 21.43 -1.28 -1.40
CA TYR A 25 22.29 -0.76 -0.33
C TYR A 25 23.17 0.43 -0.79
N PRO A 26 23.77 0.41 -2.01
CA PRO A 26 24.48 1.59 -2.51
C PRO A 26 23.58 2.82 -2.73
N ALA A 27 22.28 2.62 -2.98
CA ALA A 27 21.31 3.69 -3.18
C ALA A 27 20.83 4.35 -1.88
N GLU A 28 20.93 3.70 -0.72
CA GLU A 28 20.49 4.23 0.57
C GLU A 28 21.01 5.66 0.88
N PRO A 29 22.32 5.95 0.83
CA PRO A 29 22.82 7.31 1.10
C PRO A 29 22.39 8.34 0.04
N VAL A 30 22.15 7.89 -1.20
CA VAL A 30 21.65 8.77 -2.28
C VAL A 30 20.19 9.11 -2.04
N PHE A 31 19.39 8.12 -1.65
CA PHE A 31 17.99 8.29 -1.28
C PHE A 31 17.85 9.25 -0.10
N GLU A 32 18.61 9.04 0.98
CA GLU A 32 18.58 9.91 2.15
C GLU A 32 18.89 11.36 1.79
N ARG A 33 19.90 11.57 0.95
CA ARG A 33 20.24 12.91 0.44
C ARG A 33 19.10 13.52 -0.35
N GLN A 34 18.56 12.81 -1.34
CA GLN A 34 17.45 13.28 -2.18
C GLN A 34 16.20 13.64 -1.36
N VAL A 35 15.87 12.84 -0.33
CA VAL A 35 14.76 13.14 0.59
C VAL A 35 15.05 14.36 1.45
N SER A 36 16.29 14.55 1.91
CA SER A 36 16.67 15.66 2.78
C SER A 36 16.76 17.02 2.06
N GLU A 37 17.20 17.02 0.81
CA GLU A 37 17.39 18.21 -0.01
C GLU A 37 16.10 18.57 -0.80
N GLY A 38 15.29 17.56 -1.11
CA GLY A 38 14.06 17.70 -1.89
C GLY A 38 12.80 17.87 -1.04
N ASP A 39 11.65 17.85 -1.73
CA ASP A 39 10.37 17.62 -1.09
C ASP A 39 10.25 16.13 -0.75
N ARG A 40 10.25 15.82 0.55
CA ARG A 40 10.13 14.46 1.10
C ARG A 40 8.91 13.65 0.63
N TRP A 41 7.96 14.28 -0.06
CA TRP A 41 6.80 13.62 -0.64
C TRP A 41 6.95 13.29 -2.11
N GLN A 42 7.87 13.95 -2.80
CA GLN A 42 8.12 13.65 -4.19
C GLN A 42 8.86 12.32 -4.31
N PRO A 43 8.52 11.50 -5.30
CA PRO A 43 9.31 10.32 -5.64
C PRO A 43 10.75 10.72 -5.91
N THR A 44 11.69 10.01 -5.30
CA THR A 44 13.11 10.26 -5.53
C THR A 44 13.54 9.62 -6.85
N ALA A 45 14.45 10.29 -7.58
CA ALA A 45 14.95 9.78 -8.86
C ALA A 45 15.59 8.39 -8.69
N ILE A 46 16.33 8.19 -7.59
CA ILE A 46 16.96 6.89 -7.31
C ILE A 46 15.94 5.77 -7.13
N MET A 47 14.77 6.04 -6.54
CA MET A 47 13.73 5.02 -6.37
C MET A 47 13.13 4.60 -7.72
N GLU A 48 12.87 5.54 -8.62
CA GLU A 48 12.36 5.21 -9.96
C GLU A 48 13.38 4.45 -10.80
N GLU A 49 14.68 4.77 -10.68
CA GLU A 49 15.75 3.99 -11.30
C GLU A 49 15.79 2.55 -10.78
N LEU A 50 15.68 2.35 -9.46
CA LEU A 50 15.64 1.02 -8.85
C LEU A 50 14.43 0.20 -9.33
N LYS A 51 13.24 0.81 -9.39
CA LYS A 51 12.03 0.16 -9.93
C LYS A 51 12.22 -0.27 -11.39
N ALA A 52 12.84 0.58 -12.22
CA ALA A 52 13.11 0.26 -13.62
C ALA A 52 14.07 -0.93 -13.76
N LYS A 53 15.14 -0.98 -12.94
CA LYS A 53 16.08 -2.10 -12.90
C LYS A 53 15.41 -3.40 -12.45
N ALA A 54 14.65 -3.36 -11.36
CA ALA A 54 13.94 -4.52 -10.84
C ALA A 54 12.96 -5.12 -11.87
N LYS A 55 12.20 -4.27 -12.58
CA LYS A 55 11.36 -4.70 -13.70
C LYS A 55 12.16 -5.36 -14.83
N ALA A 56 13.29 -4.76 -15.22
CA ALA A 56 14.13 -5.30 -16.29
C ALA A 56 14.73 -6.67 -15.93
N GLU A 57 14.98 -6.92 -14.64
CA GLU A 57 15.43 -8.22 -14.13
C GLU A 57 14.27 -9.17 -13.82
N GLY A 58 13.01 -8.81 -14.10
CA GLY A 58 11.85 -9.66 -13.81
C GLY A 58 11.56 -9.85 -12.32
N LEU A 59 12.08 -8.98 -11.45
CA LEU A 59 11.84 -8.98 -10.01
C LEU A 59 10.71 -7.99 -9.69
N TRP A 60 9.47 -8.34 -10.01
CA TRP A 60 8.33 -7.42 -9.90
C TRP A 60 7.06 -8.14 -9.46
N ASN A 61 6.25 -7.53 -8.58
CA ASN A 61 5.02 -8.11 -8.03
C ASN A 61 5.22 -9.50 -7.42
N LEU A 62 6.33 -9.69 -6.69
CA LEU A 62 6.70 -10.99 -6.10
C LEU A 62 5.74 -11.45 -5.00
N PHE A 63 4.99 -10.52 -4.40
CA PHE A 63 4.14 -10.75 -3.24
C PHE A 63 2.81 -11.46 -3.57
N LEU A 64 2.33 -11.37 -4.81
CA LEU A 64 0.96 -11.78 -5.14
C LEU A 64 0.89 -13.30 -5.31
N PRO A 65 0.24 -14.03 -4.40
CA PRO A 65 0.34 -15.48 -4.39
C PRO A 65 -0.53 -16.12 -5.47
N GLU A 66 -0.05 -17.21 -6.05
CA GLU A 66 -0.80 -18.09 -6.97
C GLU A 66 -1.57 -17.33 -8.07
N SER A 67 -0.98 -16.23 -8.57
CA SER A 67 -1.61 -15.33 -9.53
C SER A 67 -0.75 -15.12 -10.78
N GLU A 68 -1.41 -15.09 -11.95
CA GLU A 68 -0.81 -14.69 -13.22
C GLU A 68 -0.47 -13.19 -13.28
N LEU A 69 -0.96 -12.39 -12.33
CA LEU A 69 -0.72 -10.95 -12.22
C LEU A 69 0.60 -10.62 -11.47
N GLY A 70 1.30 -11.64 -10.97
CA GLY A 70 2.57 -11.53 -10.26
C GLY A 70 3.47 -12.74 -10.52
N ALA A 71 4.37 -13.03 -9.58
CA ALA A 71 5.34 -14.12 -9.73
C ALA A 71 4.79 -15.53 -9.39
N GLY A 72 3.51 -15.64 -9.00
CA GLY A 72 2.86 -16.92 -8.70
C GLY A 72 3.55 -17.71 -7.58
N LEU A 73 4.05 -17.02 -6.56
CA LEU A 73 4.73 -17.64 -5.42
C LEU A 73 3.72 -18.09 -4.37
N SER A 74 3.94 -19.22 -3.72
CA SER A 74 3.20 -19.50 -2.48
C SER A 74 3.69 -18.58 -1.34
N ASN A 75 2.93 -18.48 -0.25
CA ASN A 75 3.37 -17.75 0.95
C ASN A 75 4.74 -18.22 1.46
N LEU A 76 4.99 -19.54 1.43
CA LEU A 76 6.26 -20.12 1.88
C LEU A 76 7.42 -19.77 0.93
N GLU A 77 7.14 -19.65 -0.36
CA GLU A 77 8.14 -19.26 -1.37
C GLU A 77 8.48 -17.76 -1.29
N TYR A 78 7.49 -16.90 -0.98
CA TYR A 78 7.67 -15.45 -0.87
C TYR A 78 8.32 -15.01 0.45
N ALA A 79 8.02 -15.69 1.57
CA ALA A 79 8.52 -15.33 2.90
C ALA A 79 10.04 -15.05 2.97
N PRO A 80 10.95 -15.91 2.43
CA PRO A 80 12.38 -15.61 2.47
C PRO A 80 12.78 -14.41 1.60
N LEU A 81 12.03 -14.10 0.55
CA LEU A 81 12.27 -12.90 -0.28
C LEU A 81 11.87 -11.64 0.48
N ALA A 82 10.74 -11.68 1.20
CA ALA A 82 10.32 -10.61 2.08
C ALA A 82 11.32 -10.36 3.22
N GLU A 83 11.92 -11.42 3.78
CA GLU A 83 12.99 -11.30 4.76
C GLU A 83 14.20 -10.53 4.20
N ILE A 84 14.64 -10.86 2.98
CA ILE A 84 15.77 -10.20 2.32
C ILE A 84 15.43 -8.72 2.04
N MET A 85 14.27 -8.45 1.44
CA MET A 85 13.82 -7.08 1.13
C MET A 85 13.70 -6.23 2.40
N GLY A 86 13.26 -6.83 3.52
CA GLY A 86 13.10 -6.15 4.81
C GLY A 86 14.41 -5.73 5.49
N ARG A 87 15.58 -6.09 4.95
CA ARG A 87 16.90 -5.67 5.47
C ARG A 87 17.19 -4.20 5.18
N SER A 88 16.46 -3.58 4.26
CA SER A 88 16.53 -2.14 3.95
C SER A 88 15.15 -1.49 4.03
N LEU A 89 15.09 -0.23 4.43
CA LEU A 89 13.86 0.57 4.34
C LEU A 89 13.40 0.80 2.89
N LEU A 90 14.33 0.75 1.93
CA LEU A 90 14.03 0.89 0.52
C LEU A 90 13.59 -0.44 -0.10
N GLY A 91 14.10 -1.56 0.42
CA GLY A 91 14.07 -2.86 -0.25
C GLY A 91 12.74 -3.27 -0.89
N PRO A 92 11.58 -3.12 -0.23
CA PRO A 92 10.31 -3.57 -0.80
C PRO A 92 9.81 -2.73 -2.00
N GLU A 93 10.07 -1.42 -2.04
CA GLU A 93 9.47 -0.52 -3.05
C GLU A 93 9.99 -0.77 -4.49
N PRO A 94 11.30 -0.99 -4.74
CA PRO A 94 11.84 -1.35 -6.04
C PRO A 94 11.16 -2.55 -6.69
N PHE A 95 10.67 -3.52 -5.91
CA PHE A 95 10.04 -4.73 -6.43
C PHE A 95 8.50 -4.64 -6.50
N ASN A 96 7.94 -3.46 -6.20
CA ASN A 96 6.49 -3.23 -5.99
C ASN A 96 5.87 -4.06 -4.85
N CYS A 97 6.69 -4.39 -3.85
CA CYS A 97 6.33 -5.25 -2.72
C CYS A 97 6.14 -4.46 -1.40
N SER A 98 6.01 -3.13 -1.49
CA SER A 98 5.84 -2.24 -0.33
C SER A 98 4.39 -2.17 0.15
N ALA A 99 4.17 -2.20 1.47
CA ALA A 99 2.91 -1.81 2.07
C ALA A 99 2.68 -0.28 1.90
N PRO A 100 1.42 0.19 1.81
CA PRO A 100 0.16 -0.58 1.90
C PRO A 100 -0.29 -1.20 0.56
N ASP A 101 0.42 -0.94 -0.54
CA ASP A 101 -0.04 -1.26 -1.89
C ASP A 101 -0.21 -2.75 -2.15
N THR A 102 0.65 -3.60 -1.59
CA THR A 102 0.51 -5.07 -1.70
C THR A 102 -0.84 -5.56 -1.18
N GLY A 103 -1.19 -5.21 0.05
CA GLY A 103 -2.48 -5.59 0.64
C GLY A 103 -3.68 -4.96 -0.09
N ASN A 104 -3.55 -3.73 -0.57
CA ASN A 104 -4.61 -3.09 -1.36
C ASN A 104 -4.79 -3.79 -2.73
N MET A 105 -3.70 -4.20 -3.39
CA MET A 105 -3.76 -4.99 -4.62
C MET A 105 -4.39 -6.36 -4.37
N GLU A 106 -4.07 -7.05 -3.27
CA GLU A 106 -4.72 -8.31 -2.89
C GLU A 106 -6.24 -8.16 -2.69
N VAL A 107 -6.67 -7.08 -2.01
CA VAL A 107 -8.09 -6.75 -1.84
C VAL A 107 -8.77 -6.55 -3.20
N LEU A 108 -8.14 -5.78 -4.09
CA LEU A 108 -8.70 -5.51 -5.42
C LEU A 108 -8.75 -6.78 -6.29
N VAL A 109 -7.70 -7.60 -6.29
CA VAL A 109 -7.70 -8.88 -7.03
C VAL A 109 -8.87 -9.76 -6.61
N ARG A 110 -9.13 -9.83 -5.30
CA ARG A 110 -10.12 -10.76 -4.73
C ARG A 110 -11.56 -10.25 -4.78
N TYR A 111 -11.78 -8.95 -4.61
CA TYR A 111 -13.11 -8.40 -4.34
C TYR A 111 -13.58 -7.32 -5.31
N ALA A 112 -12.69 -6.75 -6.11
CA ALA A 112 -13.07 -5.70 -7.05
C ALA A 112 -13.80 -6.28 -8.27
N ASN A 113 -14.71 -5.49 -8.83
CA ASN A 113 -15.29 -5.78 -10.14
C ASN A 113 -14.30 -5.43 -11.28
N GLU A 114 -14.62 -5.78 -12.52
CA GLU A 114 -13.71 -5.58 -13.65
C GLU A 114 -13.38 -4.11 -13.92
N GLU A 115 -14.35 -3.20 -13.78
CA GLU A 115 -14.11 -1.77 -13.94
C GLU A 115 -13.12 -1.23 -12.88
N GLN A 116 -13.30 -1.65 -11.63
CA GLN A 116 -12.40 -1.28 -10.53
C GLN A 116 -11.00 -1.88 -10.71
N LYS A 117 -10.89 -3.11 -11.23
CA LYS A 117 -9.60 -3.73 -11.54
C LYS A 117 -8.88 -2.95 -12.64
N GLN A 118 -9.56 -2.66 -13.75
CA GLN A 118 -8.97 -1.88 -14.85
C GLN A 118 -8.53 -0.49 -14.39
N ARG A 119 -9.38 0.19 -13.62
CA ARG A 119 -9.13 1.56 -13.17
C ARG A 119 -8.05 1.67 -12.10
N TRP A 120 -7.97 0.72 -11.17
CA TRP A 120 -7.14 0.86 -9.97
C TRP A 120 -6.09 -0.25 -9.83
N LEU A 121 -6.44 -1.51 -10.07
CA LEU A 121 -5.51 -2.63 -9.88
C LEU A 121 -4.42 -2.62 -10.94
N GLU A 122 -4.75 -2.48 -12.22
CA GLU A 122 -3.72 -2.54 -13.27
C GLU A 122 -2.66 -1.44 -13.15
N PRO A 123 -3.01 -0.16 -12.89
CA PRO A 123 -1.99 0.88 -12.68
C PRO A 123 -1.15 0.65 -11.42
N LEU A 124 -1.72 0.03 -10.37
CA LEU A 124 -0.96 -0.38 -9.17
C LEU A 124 0.01 -1.52 -9.49
N LEU A 125 -0.42 -2.53 -10.24
CA LEU A 125 0.43 -3.64 -10.70
C LEU A 125 1.56 -3.15 -11.62
N ARG A 126 1.33 -2.08 -12.39
CA ARG A 126 2.36 -1.40 -13.19
C ARG A 126 3.23 -0.44 -12.37
N GLY A 127 2.88 -0.14 -11.11
CA GLY A 127 3.62 0.79 -10.24
C GLY A 127 3.58 2.25 -10.71
N GLU A 128 2.52 2.63 -11.43
CA GLU A 128 2.28 3.98 -11.97
C GLU A 128 1.60 4.89 -10.95
N ILE A 129 0.73 4.30 -10.12
CA ILE A 129 0.05 4.98 -9.02
C ILE A 129 0.38 4.32 -7.69
N ARG A 130 0.00 4.99 -6.60
CA ARG A 130 0.02 4.45 -5.24
C ARG A 130 -1.38 4.46 -4.67
N SER A 131 -1.55 3.74 -3.57
CA SER A 131 -2.80 3.62 -2.82
C SER A 131 -2.54 3.84 -1.33
N ALA A 132 -3.61 4.02 -0.57
CA ALA A 132 -3.52 4.03 0.88
C ALA A 132 -4.72 3.33 1.52
N PHE A 133 -4.52 2.74 2.70
CA PHE A 133 -5.56 2.09 3.47
C PHE A 133 -5.96 2.96 4.67
N ALA A 134 -7.22 3.39 4.70
CA ALA A 134 -7.72 4.38 5.66
C ALA A 134 -8.69 3.73 6.65
N MET A 135 -8.15 3.16 7.74
CA MET A 135 -8.92 2.44 8.77
C MET A 135 -8.79 3.06 10.16
N THR A 136 -7.58 3.35 10.63
CA THR A 136 -7.34 3.82 11.99
C THR A 136 -7.88 5.24 12.20
N GLU A 137 -8.54 5.46 13.33
CA GLU A 137 -9.18 6.73 13.70
C GLU A 137 -8.46 7.37 14.89
N PRO A 138 -8.35 8.72 14.94
CA PRO A 138 -7.67 9.42 16.02
C PRO A 138 -8.49 9.49 17.31
N ASP A 139 -9.81 9.47 17.20
CA ASP A 139 -10.73 9.79 18.30
C ASP A 139 -11.26 8.51 19.01
N VAL A 140 -10.86 7.30 18.55
CA VAL A 140 -11.24 6.00 19.14
C VAL A 140 -10.08 5.00 19.16
N ALA A 141 -10.11 4.07 20.11
CA ALA A 141 -9.14 2.98 20.23
C ALA A 141 -9.32 1.96 19.10
N SER A 142 -8.65 2.22 17.97
CA SER A 142 -8.78 1.45 16.72
C SER A 142 -8.10 0.08 16.74
N SER A 143 -7.51 -0.33 17.87
CA SER A 143 -7.03 -1.71 18.08
C SER A 143 -8.20 -2.70 18.11
N ASP A 144 -9.37 -2.25 18.57
CA ASP A 144 -10.63 -2.94 18.35
C ASP A 144 -11.33 -2.29 17.15
N ALA A 145 -11.40 -3.01 16.03
CA ALA A 145 -12.02 -2.51 14.79
C ALA A 145 -13.52 -2.21 14.96
N THR A 146 -14.18 -2.74 15.99
CA THR A 146 -15.61 -2.49 16.24
C THR A 146 -15.88 -1.14 16.88
N ASN A 147 -14.85 -0.43 17.37
CA ASN A 147 -14.98 0.95 17.86
C ASN A 147 -15.06 2.00 16.73
N MET A 148 -14.97 1.59 15.47
CA MET A 148 -14.92 2.49 14.32
C MET A 148 -16.14 3.41 14.28
N ALA A 149 -15.90 4.72 14.27
CA ALA A 149 -16.93 5.73 14.32
C ALA A 149 -17.15 6.40 12.96
N ALA A 150 -16.17 6.39 12.06
CA ALA A 150 -16.33 6.97 10.72
C ALA A 150 -17.46 6.27 9.96
N ARG A 151 -18.39 7.07 9.42
CA ARG A 151 -19.61 6.60 8.76
C ARG A 151 -19.42 6.58 7.24
N ALA A 152 -20.00 5.56 6.61
CA ALA A 152 -20.21 5.51 5.18
C ALA A 152 -21.66 5.11 4.92
N GLU A 153 -22.49 6.09 4.58
CA GLU A 153 -23.93 5.89 4.42
C GLU A 153 -24.29 5.91 2.94
N ARG A 154 -25.09 4.94 2.50
CA ARG A 154 -25.57 4.90 1.13
C ARG A 154 -26.76 5.85 0.97
N GLN A 155 -26.66 6.82 0.06
CA GLN A 155 -27.72 7.76 -0.28
C GLN A 155 -28.02 7.64 -1.77
N GLY A 156 -28.99 6.78 -2.12
CA GLY A 156 -29.29 6.44 -3.51
C GLY A 156 -28.17 5.62 -4.14
N ASP A 157 -27.55 6.15 -5.19
CA ASP A 157 -26.42 5.59 -5.91
C ASP A 157 -25.05 6.03 -5.36
N GLU A 158 -25.00 7.00 -4.43
CA GLU A 158 -23.75 7.52 -3.86
C GLU A 158 -23.47 6.98 -2.44
N TRP A 159 -22.18 7.00 -2.07
CA TRP A 159 -21.73 6.84 -0.68
C TRP A 159 -21.34 8.19 -0.06
N VAL A 160 -21.96 8.52 1.07
CA VAL A 160 -21.62 9.71 1.86
C VAL A 160 -20.72 9.31 3.02
N ILE A 161 -19.46 9.74 2.97
CA ILE A 161 -18.41 9.36 3.93
C ILE A 161 -18.10 10.53 4.86
N ASN A 162 -18.19 10.29 6.16
CA ASN A 162 -17.85 11.25 7.20
C ASN A 162 -16.95 10.62 8.26
N GLY A 163 -15.72 11.13 8.37
CA GLY A 163 -14.82 10.71 9.45
C GLY A 163 -13.42 11.29 9.36
N LYS A 164 -12.57 10.89 10.30
CA LYS A 164 -11.14 11.22 10.31
C LYS A 164 -10.35 9.93 10.38
N LYS A 165 -9.39 9.76 9.49
CA LYS A 165 -8.45 8.64 9.52
C LYS A 165 -7.03 9.16 9.76
N TRP A 166 -6.19 8.37 10.38
CA TRP A 166 -4.78 8.72 10.57
C TRP A 166 -3.90 7.48 10.51
N TRP A 167 -2.59 7.69 10.49
CA TRP A 167 -1.60 6.65 10.22
C TRP A 167 -1.79 6.00 8.83
N THR A 168 -2.29 6.78 7.87
CA THR A 168 -2.64 6.35 6.51
C THR A 168 -1.39 6.40 5.62
N SER A 169 -0.52 5.39 5.77
CA SER A 169 0.73 5.25 5.00
C SER A 169 0.50 5.43 3.50
N GLY A 170 1.41 6.13 2.82
CA GLY A 170 1.32 6.37 1.37
C GLY A 170 0.41 7.54 0.95
N ALA A 171 -0.52 8.01 1.81
CA ALA A 171 -1.49 9.03 1.42
C ALA A 171 -0.88 10.38 1.00
N CYS A 172 0.32 10.73 1.49
CA CYS A 172 0.99 11.97 1.12
C CYS A 172 1.81 11.88 -0.18
N ASP A 173 1.98 10.68 -0.76
CA ASP A 173 2.65 10.53 -2.06
C ASP A 173 1.75 11.16 -3.15
N PRO A 174 2.25 12.06 -4.01
CA PRO A 174 1.44 12.70 -5.06
C PRO A 174 0.90 11.69 -6.10
N ARG A 175 1.49 10.49 -6.18
CA ARG A 175 1.01 9.37 -6.98
C ARG A 175 -0.08 8.57 -6.28
N CYS A 176 -0.36 8.82 -5.00
CA CYS A 176 -1.49 8.20 -4.32
C CYS A 176 -2.79 8.69 -4.97
N LYS A 177 -3.47 7.80 -5.71
CA LYS A 177 -4.70 8.14 -6.44
C LYS A 177 -5.96 7.55 -5.82
N ILE A 178 -5.82 6.52 -5.00
CA ILE A 178 -6.96 5.78 -4.43
C ILE A 178 -6.76 5.47 -2.96
N LEU A 179 -7.82 5.68 -2.18
CA LEU A 179 -7.92 5.28 -0.78
C LEU A 179 -8.88 4.11 -0.68
N ILE A 180 -8.48 3.02 -0.01
CA ILE A 180 -9.43 2.02 0.48
C ILE A 180 -9.87 2.47 1.86
N PHE A 181 -11.05 3.07 1.93
CA PHE A 181 -11.65 3.56 3.17
C PHE A 181 -12.44 2.44 3.85
N MET A 182 -12.19 2.20 5.12
CA MET A 182 -13.02 1.31 5.94
C MET A 182 -13.85 2.15 6.91
N GLY A 183 -15.17 1.94 6.92
CA GLY A 183 -16.12 2.68 7.76
C GLY A 183 -17.33 1.86 8.16
N LEU A 184 -18.05 2.35 9.17
CA LEU A 184 -19.34 1.80 9.60
C LEU A 184 -20.42 2.19 8.58
N SER A 185 -21.02 1.19 7.96
CA SER A 185 -22.05 1.36 6.92
C SER A 185 -23.44 0.92 7.34
N ASN A 186 -23.55 -0.01 8.29
CA ASN A 186 -24.84 -0.46 8.82
C ASN A 186 -24.72 -0.81 10.32
N PRO A 187 -24.97 0.13 11.24
CA PRO A 187 -24.85 -0.11 12.68
C PRO A 187 -25.84 -1.15 13.22
N ASP A 188 -26.94 -1.40 12.52
CA ASP A 188 -28.01 -2.30 12.95
C ASP A 188 -27.79 -3.75 12.46
N ALA A 189 -26.80 -3.97 11.58
CA ALA A 189 -26.44 -5.31 11.12
C ALA A 189 -25.76 -6.13 12.23
N PRO A 190 -25.69 -7.47 12.09
CA PRO A 190 -24.87 -8.31 12.97
C PRO A 190 -23.42 -7.81 13.05
N ARG A 191 -22.78 -7.95 14.21
CA ARG A 191 -21.45 -7.37 14.55
C ARG A 191 -20.39 -7.42 13.45
N HIS A 192 -20.31 -8.49 12.66
CA HIS A 192 -19.31 -8.68 11.61
C HIS A 192 -19.78 -8.30 10.19
N GLN A 193 -20.92 -7.60 10.08
CA GLN A 193 -21.55 -7.17 8.83
C GLN A 193 -21.86 -5.66 8.83
N GLN A 194 -21.32 -4.93 9.80
CA GLN A 194 -21.63 -3.50 9.98
C GLN A 194 -20.73 -2.57 9.16
N HIS A 195 -19.64 -3.07 8.60
CA HIS A 195 -18.58 -2.26 7.99
C HIS A 195 -18.44 -2.57 6.50
N SER A 196 -18.08 -1.54 5.74
CA SER A 196 -17.77 -1.66 4.31
C SER A 196 -16.38 -1.09 4.01
N MET A 197 -15.75 -1.63 2.96
CA MET A 197 -14.60 -1.01 2.31
C MET A 197 -15.06 -0.29 1.04
N ILE A 198 -14.67 0.97 0.88
CA ILE A 198 -15.07 1.83 -0.23
C ILE A 198 -13.81 2.38 -0.90
N LEU A 199 -13.76 2.30 -2.22
CA LEU A 199 -12.71 2.90 -3.04
C LEU A 199 -13.01 4.39 -3.19
N VAL A 200 -12.15 5.26 -2.66
CA VAL A 200 -12.33 6.72 -2.66
C VAL A 200 -11.17 7.39 -3.39
N PRO A 201 -11.36 7.90 -4.62
CA PRO A 201 -10.35 8.68 -5.32
C PRO A 201 -9.86 9.85 -4.45
N VAL A 202 -8.55 10.11 -4.43
CA VAL A 202 -7.96 11.13 -3.54
C VAL A 202 -8.45 12.56 -3.88
N ASP A 203 -8.83 12.80 -5.13
CA ASP A 203 -9.37 14.05 -5.65
C ASP A 203 -10.88 14.21 -5.45
N THR A 204 -11.55 13.22 -4.85
CA THR A 204 -12.99 13.30 -4.53
C THR A 204 -13.28 14.53 -3.65
N PRO A 205 -14.25 15.40 -4.02
CA PRO A 205 -14.56 16.59 -3.25
C PRO A 205 -14.78 16.32 -1.76
N GLY A 206 -13.96 16.98 -0.95
CA GLY A 206 -13.99 16.95 0.52
C GLY A 206 -13.14 15.86 1.18
N VAL A 207 -12.42 15.04 0.40
CA VAL A 207 -11.14 14.48 0.87
C VAL A 207 -10.18 15.64 1.14
N ALA A 208 -9.75 15.82 2.38
CA ALA A 208 -8.95 16.97 2.78
C ALA A 208 -7.95 16.62 3.90
N GLY A 209 -7.05 17.56 4.20
CA GLY A 209 -6.21 17.45 5.39
C GLY A 209 -5.26 16.25 5.40
N ILE A 210 -4.89 15.73 4.23
CA ILE A 210 -3.78 14.79 4.05
C ILE A 210 -2.49 15.53 4.42
N ARG A 211 -2.03 15.34 5.66
CA ARG A 211 -0.84 16.04 6.17
C ARG A 211 -0.17 15.24 7.28
N LEU A 212 1.13 15.45 7.49
CA LEU A 212 1.80 14.91 8.67
C LEU A 212 1.27 15.55 9.96
N ARG A 213 1.15 14.72 11.00
CA ARG A 213 1.33 15.20 12.36
C ARG A 213 2.78 14.92 12.75
N ARG A 214 3.53 15.96 13.13
CA ARG A 214 4.85 15.78 13.75
C ARG A 214 4.64 15.08 15.09
N CYS A 215 4.98 13.80 15.17
CA CYS A 215 5.46 13.20 16.42
C CYS A 215 6.99 13.33 16.42
N ALA A 216 7.56 14.08 17.34
CA ALA A 216 9.01 14.08 17.56
C ALA A 216 9.44 12.76 18.25
N PRO A 217 10.66 12.24 18.05
CA PRO A 217 11.57 12.30 16.91
C PRO A 217 11.80 10.87 16.36
N ARG A 218 10.94 10.37 15.44
CA ARG A 218 11.11 9.13 14.64
C ARG A 218 9.99 9.05 13.58
N PRO A 219 10.08 8.21 12.52
CA PRO A 219 9.59 8.57 11.19
C PRO A 219 8.12 8.95 11.14
N CYS A 220 7.92 10.15 10.61
CA CYS A 220 6.69 10.92 10.43
C CYS A 220 5.61 10.16 9.64
N ARG A 221 4.35 10.24 10.09
CA ARG A 221 3.19 9.59 9.47
C ARG A 221 1.99 10.54 9.33
N SER A 222 1.15 10.30 8.31
CA SER A 222 0.09 11.19 7.83
C SER A 222 -1.25 11.02 8.57
N ALA A 223 -2.01 12.11 8.67
CA ALA A 223 -3.43 12.17 9.02
C ALA A 223 -4.23 12.55 7.77
N VAL A 224 -5.43 12.01 7.59
CA VAL A 224 -6.34 12.28 6.46
C VAL A 224 -7.73 12.62 7.02
N ARG A 225 -8.29 13.76 6.64
CA ARG A 225 -9.66 14.15 7.01
C ARG A 225 -10.58 13.90 5.82
N GLN A 226 -11.43 12.90 5.89
CA GLN A 226 -12.33 12.53 4.79
C GLN A 226 -13.76 13.01 5.07
N CYS A 227 -14.19 14.06 4.39
CA CYS A 227 -15.60 14.41 4.19
C CYS A 227 -15.88 14.27 2.69
N ALA A 228 -15.99 13.06 2.14
CA ALA A 228 -16.06 12.87 0.69
C ALA A 228 -17.39 12.23 0.26
N ARG A 229 -17.94 12.69 -0.88
CA ARG A 229 -18.98 11.96 -1.62
C ARG A 229 -18.29 11.07 -2.65
N ALA A 230 -18.19 9.78 -2.39
CA ALA A 230 -17.65 8.83 -3.36
C ALA A 230 -18.80 8.31 -4.23
N LEU A 231 -18.62 8.38 -5.55
CA LEU A 231 -19.44 7.68 -6.54
C LEU A 231 -19.13 6.19 -6.49
#